data_AF-A0A952FTZ1-F1
#
_entry.id   AF-A0A952FTZ1-F1
#
_cell.length_a   1.000
_cell.length_b   1.000
_cell.length_c   1.000
_cell.angle_alpha   90.00
_cell.angle_beta   90.00
_cell.angle_gamma   90.00
#
_symmetry.space_group_name_H-M   'P 1'
#
loop_
_entity.id
_entity.type
_entity.pdbx_description
1 polymer ?
#
loop_
_entity_poly.entity_id
_entity_poly.type
_entity_poly.pdbx_seq_one_letter_code
_entity_poly.pdbx_strand_id
1 'polypeptide(L)' 'AAVDEINAGRRDVYGQAAAKNGVSVEAAGQSAFTNVILPRLSAGQYYRDASGNWLKK' A
#
# COMPACT_ATOMS: atom_id res chain seq x y z
N ALA A 1 -2.54 6.16 -17.91
CA ALA A 1 -3.20 4.96 -18.46
C ALA A 1 -2.90 3.73 -17.62
N ALA A 2 -1.78 3.00 -17.81
CA ALA A 2 -1.51 1.77 -17.04
C ALA A 2 -1.34 2.01 -15.52
N VAL A 3 -0.66 3.09 -15.15
CA VAL A 3 -0.48 3.46 -13.72
C VAL A 3 -1.82 3.81 -13.06
N ASP A 4 -2.68 4.54 -13.75
CA ASP A 4 -4.03 4.88 -13.25
C ASP A 4 -4.88 3.64 -13.02
N GLU A 5 -4.88 2.72 -13.98
CA GLU A 5 -5.65 1.47 -13.90
C GLU A 5 -5.16 0.60 -12.73
N ILE A 6 -3.84 0.45 -12.56
CA ILE A 6 -3.25 -0.28 -11.44
C ILE A 6 -3.63 0.37 -10.10
N ASN A 7 -3.57 1.71 -10.03
CA ASN A 7 -3.90 2.42 -8.81
C ASN A 7 -5.40 2.37 -8.49
N ALA A 8 -6.26 2.39 -9.51
CA ALA A 8 -7.70 2.17 -9.36
C ALA A 8 -7.99 0.76 -8.82
N GLY A 9 -7.38 -0.27 -9.41
CA GLY A 9 -7.51 -1.65 -8.94
C GLY A 9 -7.03 -1.84 -7.50
N ARG A 10 -5.90 -1.23 -7.11
CA ARG A 10 -5.43 -1.24 -5.71
C ARG A 10 -6.45 -0.59 -4.78
N ARG A 11 -6.99 0.56 -5.17
CA ARG A 11 -7.95 1.31 -4.35
C ARG A 11 -9.26 0.53 -4.17
N ASP A 12 -9.72 -0.17 -5.21
CA ASP A 12 -10.87 -1.06 -5.14
C ASP A 12 -10.66 -2.19 -4.11
N VAL A 13 -9.53 -2.92 -4.22
CA VAL A 13 -9.18 -4.00 -3.29
C VAL A 13 -9.07 -3.50 -1.84
N TYR A 14 -8.46 -2.33 -1.63
CA TYR A 14 -8.39 -1.72 -0.30
C TYR A 14 -9.77 -1.29 0.21
N GLY A 15 -10.65 -0.82 -0.67
CA GLY A 15 -12.05 -0.51 -0.35
C GLY A 15 -12.82 -1.73 0.15
N GLN A 16 -12.68 -2.86 -0.54
CA GLN A 16 -13.30 -4.12 -0.12
C GLN A 16 -12.77 -4.59 1.25
N ALA A 17 -11.45 -4.53 1.46
CA ALA A 17 -10.84 -4.89 2.74
C ALA A 17 -11.27 -3.95 3.87
N ALA A 18 -11.35 -2.65 3.60
CA ALA A 18 -11.80 -1.63 4.54
C ALA A 18 -13.24 -1.87 4.99
N ALA A 19 -14.15 -2.07 4.04
CA ALA A 19 -15.57 -2.35 4.32
C ALA A 19 -15.75 -3.63 5.16
N LYS A 20 -15.00 -4.69 4.85
CA LYS A 20 -15.07 -5.96 5.59
C LYS A 20 -14.59 -5.84 7.04
N ASN A 21 -13.63 -4.95 7.32
CA ASN A 21 -12.97 -4.84 8.63
C ASN A 21 -13.38 -3.58 9.42
N GLY A 22 -14.25 -2.73 8.88
CA GLY A 22 -14.71 -1.51 9.55
C GLY A 22 -13.61 -0.45 9.74
N VAL A 23 -12.67 -0.35 8.80
CA VAL A 23 -11.56 0.62 8.83
C VAL A 23 -11.60 1.55 7.61
N SER A 24 -10.74 2.59 7.58
CA SER A 24 -10.60 3.43 6.40
C SER A 24 -9.84 2.73 5.26
N VAL A 25 -10.06 3.17 4.02
CA VAL A 25 -9.34 2.68 2.85
C VAL A 25 -7.84 2.95 2.98
N GLU A 26 -7.44 4.10 3.53
CA GLU A 26 -6.02 4.39 3.82
C GLU A 26 -5.43 3.40 4.82
N ALA A 27 -6.15 3.06 5.89
CA ALA A 27 -5.67 2.09 6.89
C ALA A 27 -5.50 0.68 6.27
N ALA A 28 -6.42 0.26 5.41
CA ALA A 28 -6.31 -1.00 4.67
C ALA A 28 -5.10 -0.99 3.72
N GLY A 29 -4.86 0.11 2.99
CA GLY A 29 -3.70 0.28 2.13
C GLY A 29 -2.37 0.28 2.91
N GLN A 30 -2.32 0.95 4.05
CA GLN A 30 -1.15 0.95 4.93
C GLN A 30 -0.86 -0.46 5.47
N SER A 31 -1.89 -1.20 5.88
CA SER A 31 -1.75 -2.59 6.30
C SER A 31 -1.22 -3.48 5.17
N ALA A 32 -1.74 -3.32 3.94
CA ALA A 32 -1.24 -4.06 2.78
C ALA A 32 0.25 -3.76 2.51
N PHE A 33 0.67 -2.50 2.59
CA PHE A 33 2.08 -2.14 2.46
C PHE A 33 2.93 -2.80 3.55
N THR A 34 2.59 -2.59 4.83
CA THR A 34 3.38 -3.05 5.97
C THR A 34 3.48 -4.58 6.03
N ASN A 35 2.39 -5.29 5.76
CA ASN A 35 2.33 -6.75 5.98
C ASN A 35 2.68 -7.55 4.72
N VAL A 36 2.51 -7.00 3.52
CA VAL A 36 2.71 -7.75 2.27
C VAL A 36 3.89 -7.21 1.47
N ILE A 37 4.01 -5.90 1.30
CA ILE A 37 5.02 -5.33 0.39
C ILE A 37 6.36 -5.16 1.09
N LEU A 38 6.38 -4.50 2.26
CA LEU A 38 7.60 -4.19 3.00
C LEU A 38 8.46 -5.42 3.36
N PRO A 39 7.90 -6.60 3.70
CA PRO A 39 8.69 -7.80 3.95
C PRO A 39 9.28 -8.41 2.68
N ARG A 40 8.73 -8.10 1.50
CA ARG A 40 9.17 -8.62 0.21
C ARG A 40 10.19 -7.73 -0.49
N LEU A 41 10.42 -6.52 0.05
CA LEU A 41 11.46 -5.64 -0.45
C LEU A 41 12.84 -6.24 -0.20
N SER A 42 13.66 -6.29 -1.23
CA SER A 42 15.07 -6.67 -1.13
C SER A 42 15.90 -5.54 -0.55
N ALA A 43 17.01 -5.88 0.11
CA ALA A 43 17.97 -4.90 0.58
C ALA A 43 18.41 -4.00 -0.58
N GLY A 44 18.43 -2.70 -0.34
CA GLY A 44 18.78 -1.70 -1.34
C GLY A 44 17.63 -1.09 -2.12
N GLN A 45 16.43 -1.66 -2.05
CA GLN A 45 15.23 -1.05 -2.63
C GLN A 45 14.75 0.12 -1.78
N TYR A 46 14.10 1.10 -2.42
CA TYR A 46 13.56 2.28 -1.74
C TYR A 46 12.04 2.23 -1.64
N TYR A 47 11.51 2.75 -0.55
CA TYR A 47 10.07 2.97 -0.35
C TYR A 47 9.85 4.32 0.31
N ARG A 48 8.66 4.89 0.11
CA ARG A 48 8.25 6.14 0.76
C ARG A 48 7.44 5.81 2.00
N ASP A 49 7.80 6.38 3.15
CA ASP A 49 7.04 6.23 4.39
C ASP A 49 5.79 7.14 4.40
N ALA A 50 4.96 7.01 5.44
CA ALA A 50 3.75 7.81 5.61
C ALA A 50 4.03 9.31 5.81
N SER A 51 5.24 9.67 6.25
CA SER A 51 5.70 11.06 6.40
C SER A 51 6.21 11.64 5.07
N GLY A 52 6.27 10.83 4.02
CA GLY A 52 6.74 11.22 2.70
C GLY A 52 8.25 11.14 2.52
N ASN A 53 9.00 10.57 3.46
CA ASN A 53 10.44 10.36 3.36
C ASN A 53 10.75 9.11 2.54
N TRP A 54 11.80 9.17 1.74
CA TRP A 54 12.33 7.98 1.06
C TRP A 54 13.30 7.24 1.99
N LEU A 55 13.01 5.96 2.24
CA LEU A 55 13.81 5.06 3.04
C LEU A 55 14.37 3.95 2.17
N LYS A 56 15.56 3.46 2.50
CA LYS A 56 16.19 2.30 1.88
C LYS A 56 15.96 1.08 2.76
N LYS A 57 15.48 -0.02 2.18
CA LYS A 57 15.32 -1.32 2.84
C LYS A 57 16.67 -1.98 3.11
#